data_AF-A0A3A6J972-F1
#
_entry.id   AF-A0A3A6J972-F1
#
_cell.length_a   1.000
_cell.length_b   1.000
_cell.length_c   1.000
_cell.angle_alpha   90.00
_cell.angle_beta   90.00
_cell.angle_gamma   90.00
#
_symmetry.space_group_name_H-M   'P 1'
#
loop_
_entity.id
_entity.type
_entity.pdbx_description
1 polymer ?
#
loop_
_entity_poly.entity_id
_entity_poly.type
_entity_poly.pdbx_seq_one_letter_code
_entity_poly.pdbx_strand_id
1 'polypeptide(L)'
;MQRKRRKKKRFGVFLFLLVVCIGIGIMFVPWAMQPENFREVKNKINGFLYKEDFPDSYNAKSLILVDCSDDEIFVSKNENEPQIPASLAKLFVIEYASTLADLDSIVVADYGAISLTKPGSSVAQIKEKEYFLHNLFAAMLVPSGNDAAYVVADYCGGLLSPQAESCQERVRIFMENLNLHLQQQGYLDTVLYDPSGFDMEALTTTLDLKEVVYRLLEYSWFREIVSQNTYTATLPDGSTQIWQNTNAFLDPTSEYYNENVCGIKTGSLSDDYNLIVLYQQHGKEFLICSLGSQSDSSRYDDVNFILKTIDESYYLTQ
;
A
#
# COMPACT_ATOMS: atom_id res chain seq x y z
N MET A 1 -64.02 -31.70 10.62
CA MET A 1 -63.32 -30.57 9.93
C MET A 1 -62.13 -29.96 10.71
N GLN A 2 -62.12 -29.93 12.05
CA GLN A 2 -61.05 -29.26 12.84
C GLN A 2 -59.65 -29.90 12.75
N ARG A 3 -59.53 -31.23 12.61
CA ARG A 3 -58.24 -31.95 12.56
C ARG A 3 -57.40 -31.61 11.31
N LYS A 4 -58.05 -31.44 10.14
CA LYS A 4 -57.38 -31.02 8.88
C LYS A 4 -56.91 -29.56 8.92
N ARG A 5 -57.68 -28.66 9.57
CA ARG A 5 -57.30 -27.24 9.78
C ARG A 5 -56.08 -27.09 10.70
N ARG A 6 -55.97 -27.88 11.77
CA ARG A 6 -54.80 -27.91 12.67
C ARG A 6 -53.53 -28.43 11.96
N LYS A 7 -53.63 -29.47 11.11
CA LYS A 7 -52.49 -29.97 10.32
C LYS A 7 -51.98 -28.94 9.30
N LYS A 8 -52.88 -28.25 8.57
CA LYS A 8 -52.48 -27.16 7.64
C LYS A 8 -51.81 -25.98 8.36
N LYS A 9 -52.30 -25.59 9.55
CA LYS A 9 -51.65 -24.55 10.37
C LYS A 9 -50.24 -24.95 10.83
N ARG A 10 -50.05 -26.19 11.29
CA ARG A 10 -48.74 -26.72 11.69
C ARG A 10 -47.75 -26.82 10.52
N PHE A 11 -48.25 -27.21 9.35
CA PHE A 11 -47.43 -27.26 8.13
C PHE A 11 -47.00 -25.87 7.65
N GLY A 12 -47.90 -24.87 7.72
CA GLY A 12 -47.57 -23.48 7.40
C GLY A 12 -46.55 -22.86 8.36
N VAL A 13 -46.63 -23.16 9.66
CA VAL A 13 -45.64 -22.72 10.66
C VAL A 13 -44.28 -23.39 10.42
N PHE A 14 -44.28 -24.68 10.07
CA PHE A 14 -43.05 -25.39 9.74
C PHE A 14 -42.38 -24.83 8.47
N LEU A 15 -43.16 -24.55 7.43
CA LEU A 15 -42.64 -23.95 6.19
C LEU A 15 -42.09 -22.54 6.44
N PHE A 16 -42.76 -21.74 7.27
CA PHE A 16 -42.30 -20.41 7.65
C PHE A 16 -40.97 -20.45 8.41
N LEU A 17 -40.83 -21.33 9.39
CA LEU A 17 -39.58 -21.52 10.13
C LEU A 17 -38.44 -21.97 9.20
N LEU A 18 -38.75 -22.83 8.23
CA LEU A 18 -37.76 -23.33 7.28
C LEU A 18 -37.26 -22.22 6.33
N VAL A 19 -38.14 -21.33 5.87
CA VAL A 19 -37.77 -20.15 5.07
C VAL A 19 -36.95 -19.15 5.89
N VAL A 20 -37.31 -18.92 7.15
CA VAL A 20 -36.53 -18.05 8.06
C VAL A 20 -35.13 -18.63 8.30
N CYS A 21 -35.00 -19.94 8.55
CA CYS A 21 -33.70 -20.58 8.71
C CYS A 21 -32.84 -20.51 7.44
N ILE A 22 -33.45 -20.66 6.25
CA ILE A 22 -32.73 -20.49 4.98
C ILE A 22 -32.30 -19.05 4.78
N GLY A 23 -33.16 -18.06 5.07
CA GLY A 23 -32.81 -16.64 4.97
C GLY A 23 -31.69 -16.24 5.92
N ILE A 24 -31.74 -16.72 7.16
CA ILE A 24 -30.65 -16.55 8.13
C ILE A 24 -29.39 -17.24 7.62
N GLY A 25 -29.48 -18.47 7.09
CA GLY A 25 -28.32 -19.16 6.50
C GLY A 25 -27.70 -18.40 5.32
N ILE A 26 -28.51 -17.84 4.42
CA ILE A 26 -28.01 -17.06 3.26
C ILE A 26 -27.33 -15.76 3.69
N MET A 27 -27.75 -15.14 4.79
CA MET A 27 -27.07 -13.95 5.34
C MET A 27 -25.87 -14.31 6.23
N PHE A 28 -25.98 -15.39 6.99
CA PHE A 28 -25.00 -15.80 7.99
C PHE A 28 -23.83 -16.57 7.38
N VAL A 29 -24.01 -17.27 6.27
CA VAL A 29 -22.92 -18.02 5.61
C VAL A 29 -21.89 -17.06 4.98
N PRO A 30 -22.25 -16.02 4.21
CA PRO A 30 -21.29 -15.03 3.75
C PRO A 30 -20.60 -14.29 4.90
N TRP A 31 -21.36 -13.90 5.94
CA TRP A 31 -20.81 -13.29 7.16
C TRP A 31 -19.84 -14.24 7.88
N ALA A 32 -20.19 -15.50 8.07
CA ALA A 32 -19.32 -16.48 8.73
C ALA A 32 -18.13 -16.94 7.88
N MET A 33 -18.16 -16.74 6.56
CA MET A 33 -17.02 -17.01 5.69
C MET A 33 -16.04 -15.83 5.61
N GLN A 34 -16.35 -14.67 6.20
CA GLN A 34 -15.38 -13.60 6.36
C GLN A 34 -14.42 -13.95 7.53
N PRO A 35 -13.10 -14.11 7.27
CA PRO A 35 -12.12 -14.48 8.29
C PRO A 35 -12.09 -13.53 9.48
N GLU A 36 -12.36 -12.24 9.22
CA GLU A 36 -12.41 -11.13 10.17
C GLU A 36 -13.35 -11.38 11.35
N ASN A 37 -14.54 -11.95 11.09
CA ASN A 37 -15.60 -12.14 12.10
C ASN A 37 -15.23 -13.16 13.19
N PHE A 38 -14.19 -13.95 12.98
CA PHE A 38 -13.67 -14.90 13.97
C PHE A 38 -12.27 -14.56 14.45
N ARG A 39 -11.69 -13.40 14.05
CA ARG A 39 -10.30 -13.06 14.38
C ARG A 39 -10.09 -12.89 15.89
N GLU A 40 -10.99 -12.22 16.59
CA GLU A 40 -10.95 -12.12 18.06
C GLU A 40 -11.07 -13.49 18.75
N VAL A 41 -11.92 -14.38 18.22
CA VAL A 41 -12.10 -15.73 18.77
C VAL A 41 -10.86 -16.58 18.52
N LYS A 42 -10.28 -16.50 17.32
CA LYS A 42 -9.01 -17.17 16.95
C LYS A 42 -7.86 -16.67 17.84
N ASN A 43 -7.77 -15.36 18.06
CA ASN A 43 -6.78 -14.75 18.95
C ASN A 43 -6.94 -15.20 20.40
N LYS A 44 -8.18 -15.27 20.90
CA LYS A 44 -8.47 -15.73 22.27
C LYS A 44 -8.16 -17.21 22.47
N ILE A 45 -8.40 -18.04 21.45
CA ILE A 45 -8.05 -19.47 21.45
C ILE A 45 -6.53 -19.65 21.37
N ASN A 46 -5.86 -18.92 20.48
CA ASN A 46 -4.41 -19.00 20.30
C ASN A 46 -3.66 -18.48 21.53
N GLY A 47 -4.08 -17.35 22.10
CA GLY A 47 -3.52 -16.83 23.35
C GLY A 47 -3.72 -17.77 24.54
N PHE A 48 -4.83 -18.53 24.56
CA PHE A 48 -5.08 -19.56 25.57
C PHE A 48 -4.21 -20.82 25.37
N LEU A 49 -3.98 -21.24 24.13
CA LEU A 49 -3.27 -22.48 23.80
C LEU A 49 -1.74 -22.33 23.76
N TYR A 50 -1.23 -21.19 23.28
CA TYR A 50 0.18 -21.05 22.93
C TYR A 50 0.97 -20.03 23.77
N LYS A 51 0.32 -19.24 24.65
CA LYS A 51 1.00 -18.17 25.42
C LYS A 51 1.80 -17.21 24.52
N GLU A 52 1.43 -17.11 23.24
CA GLU A 52 2.01 -16.17 22.30
C GLU A 52 1.05 -14.99 22.13
N ASP A 53 1.60 -13.79 22.28
CA ASP A 53 0.94 -12.55 21.89
C ASP A 53 0.98 -12.48 20.35
N PHE A 54 -0.11 -12.91 19.70
CA PHE A 54 -0.49 -12.58 18.30
C PHE A 54 0.21 -13.20 17.05
N PRO A 55 0.63 -14.49 16.96
CA PRO A 55 1.35 -14.91 15.76
C PRO A 55 0.51 -15.27 14.52
N ASP A 56 -0.83 -15.30 14.55
CA ASP A 56 -1.58 -15.87 13.42
C ASP A 56 -2.96 -15.24 13.11
N SER A 57 -3.20 -13.99 13.54
CA SER A 57 -4.43 -13.26 13.21
C SER A 57 -4.36 -12.46 11.92
N TYR A 58 -3.19 -11.93 11.56
CA TYR A 58 -3.05 -11.02 10.44
C TYR A 58 -2.96 -11.78 9.12
N ASN A 59 -3.68 -11.28 8.11
CA ASN A 59 -3.70 -11.82 6.75
C ASN A 59 -2.38 -11.59 6.01
N ALA A 60 -1.65 -10.52 6.31
CA ALA A 60 -0.34 -10.19 5.74
C ALA A 60 0.71 -11.29 6.00
N LYS A 61 1.60 -11.55 5.04
CA LYS A 61 2.75 -12.46 5.19
C LYS A 61 3.80 -11.87 6.14
N SER A 62 4.05 -10.57 6.01
CA SER A 62 4.95 -9.80 6.89
C SER A 62 4.26 -8.50 7.33
N LEU A 63 4.44 -8.10 8.59
CA LEU A 63 3.80 -6.93 9.17
C LEU A 63 4.63 -6.32 10.30
N ILE A 64 4.72 -4.99 10.35
CA ILE A 64 5.24 -4.25 11.50
C ILE A 64 4.33 -3.06 11.86
N LEU A 65 4.28 -2.73 13.15
CA LEU A 65 3.79 -1.47 13.71
C LEU A 65 4.91 -0.82 14.51
N VAL A 66 5.22 0.43 14.18
CA VAL A 66 6.32 1.19 14.79
C VAL A 66 5.81 2.51 15.35
N ASP A 67 6.20 2.86 16.57
CA ASP A 67 6.10 4.24 17.06
C ASP A 67 7.25 5.06 16.49
N CYS A 68 6.93 6.12 15.75
CA CYS A 68 7.96 6.93 15.09
C CYS A 68 8.70 7.85 16.05
N SER A 69 8.27 7.99 17.31
CA SER A 69 8.91 8.88 18.29
C SER A 69 10.17 8.29 18.92
N ASP A 70 10.23 6.98 19.08
CA ASP A 70 11.35 6.25 19.69
C ASP A 70 11.81 5.02 18.89
N ASP A 71 11.22 4.78 17.71
CA ASP A 71 11.49 3.63 16.82
C ASP A 71 11.18 2.27 17.47
N GLU A 72 10.27 2.23 18.46
CA GLU A 72 9.83 1.00 19.09
C GLU A 72 8.86 0.22 18.19
N ILE A 73 9.16 -1.06 17.94
CA ILE A 73 8.28 -1.98 17.20
C ILE A 73 7.34 -2.69 18.18
N PHE A 74 6.05 -2.35 18.13
CA PHE A 74 5.02 -2.94 19.01
C PHE A 74 4.44 -4.25 18.49
N VAL A 75 4.27 -4.35 17.18
CA VAL A 75 3.76 -5.56 16.51
C VAL A 75 4.74 -5.92 15.43
N SER A 76 5.12 -7.19 15.39
CA SER A 76 6.01 -7.72 14.36
C SER A 76 5.55 -9.11 13.93
N LYS A 77 5.58 -9.35 12.63
CA LYS A 77 5.35 -10.64 11.99
C LYS A 77 6.30 -10.74 10.82
N ASN A 78 7.24 -11.68 10.87
CA ASN A 78 8.14 -12.00 9.75
C ASN A 78 8.81 -10.75 9.16
N GLU A 79 9.27 -9.83 10.02
CA GLU A 79 9.68 -8.49 9.60
C GLU A 79 10.91 -8.46 8.68
N ASN A 80 11.76 -9.48 8.81
CA ASN A 80 12.95 -9.73 8.01
C ASN A 80 12.69 -10.66 6.80
N GLU A 81 11.49 -11.23 6.66
CA GLU A 81 11.21 -12.16 5.56
C GLU A 81 11.06 -11.41 4.24
N PRO A 82 11.77 -11.82 3.17
CA PRO A 82 11.63 -11.19 1.87
C PRO A 82 10.21 -11.33 1.30
N GLN A 83 9.63 -10.21 0.87
CA GLN A 83 8.33 -10.13 0.20
C GLN A 83 8.45 -9.37 -1.11
N ILE A 84 7.51 -9.61 -2.03
CA ILE A 84 7.40 -8.84 -3.28
C ILE A 84 6.92 -7.43 -2.93
N PRO A 85 7.67 -6.35 -3.25
CA PRO A 85 7.29 -4.98 -2.90
C PRO A 85 6.06 -4.49 -3.68
N ALA A 86 5.83 -5.02 -4.89
CA ALA A 86 4.94 -4.45 -5.87
C ALA A 86 5.21 -2.93 -6.02
N SER A 87 4.17 -2.10 -6.16
CA SER A 87 4.35 -0.64 -6.32
C SER A 87 4.99 0.10 -5.12
N LEU A 88 5.25 -0.57 -3.98
CA LEU A 88 6.05 0.03 -2.92
C LEU A 88 7.50 0.26 -3.35
N ALA A 89 7.99 -0.45 -4.38
CA ALA A 89 9.30 -0.22 -4.99
C ALA A 89 9.53 1.25 -5.42
N LYS A 90 8.45 1.96 -5.76
CA LYS A 90 8.50 3.38 -6.16
C LYS A 90 9.02 4.28 -5.04
N LEU A 91 8.92 3.89 -3.77
CA LEU A 91 9.46 4.65 -2.64
C LEU A 91 11.00 4.72 -2.73
N PHE A 92 11.66 3.60 -3.00
CA PHE A 92 13.11 3.56 -3.22
C PHE A 92 13.54 4.33 -4.47
N VAL A 93 12.76 4.23 -5.56
CA VAL A 93 13.04 4.97 -6.79
C VAL A 93 12.96 6.48 -6.57
N ILE A 94 11.95 6.95 -5.83
CA ILE A 94 11.77 8.36 -5.50
C ILE A 94 12.88 8.84 -4.57
N GLU A 95 13.21 8.07 -3.52
CA GLU A 95 14.29 8.43 -2.59
C GLU A 95 15.60 8.59 -3.36
N TYR A 96 15.97 7.63 -4.20
CA TYR A 96 17.20 7.73 -4.99
C TYR A 96 17.15 8.86 -6.02
N ALA A 97 16.06 8.99 -6.78
CA ALA A 97 15.91 10.04 -7.79
C ALA A 97 16.00 11.45 -7.18
N SER A 98 15.50 11.64 -5.95
CA SER A 98 15.59 12.92 -5.22
C SER A 98 17.03 13.31 -4.85
N THR A 99 17.97 12.37 -4.86
CA THR A 99 19.40 12.65 -4.68
C THR A 99 20.11 13.11 -5.96
N LEU A 100 19.48 12.91 -7.13
CA LEU A 100 20.08 13.15 -8.45
C LEU A 100 19.60 14.45 -9.11
N ALA A 101 18.42 14.94 -8.75
CA ALA A 101 17.80 16.09 -9.39
C ALA A 101 16.87 16.86 -8.45
N ASP A 102 16.79 18.18 -8.68
CA ASP A 102 15.89 19.05 -7.94
C ASP A 102 14.42 18.83 -8.32
N LEU A 103 13.51 19.03 -7.37
CA LEU A 103 12.07 18.78 -7.54
C LEU A 103 11.39 19.66 -8.61
N ASP A 104 11.96 20.82 -8.90
CA ASP A 104 11.53 21.78 -9.91
C ASP A 104 12.23 21.59 -11.27
N SER A 105 13.06 20.54 -11.40
CA SER A 105 13.64 20.14 -12.68
C SER A 105 12.54 19.83 -13.69
N ILE A 106 12.68 20.38 -14.89
CA ILE A 106 11.78 20.10 -16.02
C ILE A 106 12.23 18.79 -16.67
N VAL A 107 11.32 17.82 -16.68
CA VAL A 107 11.48 16.50 -17.29
C VAL A 107 10.61 16.43 -18.53
N VAL A 108 11.22 16.17 -19.68
CA VAL A 108 10.50 15.87 -20.92
C VAL A 108 10.13 14.38 -20.90
N ALA A 109 8.84 14.08 -20.83
CA ALA A 109 8.37 12.71 -20.84
C ALA A 109 8.45 12.10 -22.26
N ASP A 110 9.50 11.34 -22.53
CA ASP A 110 9.74 10.70 -23.83
C ASP A 110 8.81 9.49 -24.05
N TYR A 111 8.24 9.36 -25.25
CA TYR A 111 7.36 8.21 -25.58
C TYR A 111 8.07 6.87 -25.46
N GLY A 112 9.35 6.82 -25.81
CA GLY A 112 10.19 5.64 -25.62
C GLY A 112 10.16 5.17 -24.17
N ALA A 113 10.32 6.07 -23.20
CA ALA A 113 10.23 5.75 -21.78
C ALA A 113 8.80 5.34 -21.37
N ILE A 114 7.77 6.10 -21.78
CA ILE A 114 6.36 5.77 -21.49
C ILE A 114 6.01 4.37 -22.04
N SER A 115 6.51 4.01 -23.23
CA SER A 115 6.23 2.75 -23.91
C SER A 115 6.86 1.51 -23.25
N LEU A 116 7.79 1.69 -22.31
CA LEU A 116 8.36 0.60 -21.49
C LEU A 116 7.39 0.13 -20.41
N THR A 117 6.30 0.87 -20.17
CA THR A 117 5.28 0.51 -19.19
C THR A 117 4.68 -0.86 -19.49
N LYS A 118 4.81 -1.78 -18.54
CA LYS A 118 4.33 -3.16 -18.67
C LYS A 118 2.77 -3.19 -18.72
N PRO A 119 2.14 -3.90 -19.68
CA PRO A 119 0.69 -3.98 -19.81
C PRO A 119 0.00 -4.52 -18.54
N GLY A 120 -1.20 -4.02 -18.25
CA GLY A 120 -2.00 -4.45 -17.08
C GLY A 120 -1.57 -3.81 -15.76
N SER A 121 -0.58 -2.91 -15.78
CA SER A 121 -0.17 -2.15 -14.61
C SER A 121 -0.92 -0.82 -14.44
N SER A 122 -0.82 -0.24 -13.24
CA SER A 122 -1.36 1.09 -12.95
C SER A 122 -0.62 2.17 -13.75
N VAL A 123 -1.35 3.15 -14.27
CA VAL A 123 -0.79 4.26 -15.06
C VAL A 123 -1.37 5.60 -14.61
N ALA A 124 -0.55 6.64 -14.62
CA ALA A 124 -0.93 8.00 -14.31
C ALA A 124 -1.40 8.79 -15.55
N GLN A 125 -1.39 8.16 -16.73
CA GLN A 125 -1.72 8.79 -18.02
C GLN A 125 -0.75 9.92 -18.35
N ILE A 126 0.55 9.66 -18.17
CA ILE A 126 1.63 10.57 -18.60
C ILE A 126 1.63 10.69 -20.12
N LYS A 127 1.82 11.91 -20.63
CA LYS A 127 1.82 12.23 -22.06
C LYS A 127 3.17 12.80 -22.48
N GLU A 128 3.46 12.81 -23.78
CA GLU A 128 4.67 13.43 -24.34
C GLU A 128 4.65 14.95 -24.18
N LYS A 129 5.09 15.43 -23.02
CA LYS A 129 5.23 16.85 -22.68
C LYS A 129 6.13 17.02 -21.46
N GLU A 130 6.30 18.26 -21.06
CA GLU A 130 7.09 18.62 -19.89
C GLU A 130 6.30 18.46 -18.58
N TYR A 131 6.99 17.94 -17.56
CA TYR A 131 6.52 17.82 -16.19
C TYR A 131 7.63 18.32 -15.27
N PHE A 132 7.28 18.93 -14.14
CA PHE A 132 8.23 19.04 -13.03
C PHE A 132 8.48 17.67 -12.40
N LEU A 133 9.68 17.42 -11.88
CA LEU A 133 10.00 16.14 -11.25
C LEU A 133 9.03 15.79 -10.10
N HIS A 134 8.65 16.76 -9.27
CA HIS A 134 7.66 16.53 -8.20
C HIS A 134 6.27 16.10 -8.73
N ASN A 135 5.87 16.53 -9.94
CA ASN A 135 4.63 16.06 -10.55
C ASN A 135 4.72 14.57 -10.91
N LEU A 136 5.90 14.11 -11.37
CA LEU A 136 6.13 12.71 -11.66
C LEU A 136 6.20 11.87 -10.37
N PHE A 137 6.80 12.39 -9.29
CA PHE A 137 6.73 11.76 -7.98
C PHE A 137 5.30 11.65 -7.47
N ALA A 138 4.49 12.71 -7.61
CA ALA A 138 3.06 12.64 -7.28
C ALA A 138 2.31 11.60 -8.13
N ALA A 139 2.59 11.52 -9.43
CA ALA A 139 2.04 10.51 -10.32
C ALA A 139 2.45 9.07 -9.92
N MET A 140 3.63 8.89 -9.35
CA MET A 140 4.10 7.61 -8.82
C MET A 140 3.46 7.26 -7.47
N LEU A 141 3.22 8.24 -6.60
CA LEU A 141 2.72 8.05 -5.23
C LEU A 141 1.20 7.93 -5.17
N VAL A 142 0.48 8.76 -5.92
CA VAL A 142 -0.97 8.94 -5.78
C VAL A 142 -1.74 7.90 -6.61
N PRO A 143 -1.73 7.91 -7.96
CA PRO A 143 -2.39 6.89 -8.77
C PRO A 143 -1.51 5.64 -9.00
N SER A 144 -0.32 5.58 -8.40
CA SER A 144 0.63 4.47 -8.57
C SER A 144 1.17 4.30 -10.01
N GLY A 145 1.32 5.38 -10.76
CA GLY A 145 1.66 5.35 -12.19
C GLY A 145 3.01 4.73 -12.51
N ASN A 146 2.99 3.64 -13.29
CA ASN A 146 4.19 2.97 -13.77
C ASN A 146 4.86 3.75 -14.91
N ASP A 147 4.06 4.37 -15.78
CA ASP A 147 4.50 5.29 -16.82
C ASP A 147 5.36 6.44 -16.25
N ALA A 148 4.93 7.05 -15.14
CA ALA A 148 5.72 8.05 -14.44
C ALA A 148 7.04 7.49 -13.91
N ALA A 149 7.05 6.27 -13.36
CA ALA A 149 8.27 5.65 -12.85
C ALA A 149 9.31 5.38 -13.94
N TYR A 150 8.89 4.94 -15.13
CA TYR A 150 9.79 4.78 -16.27
C TYR A 150 10.32 6.12 -16.79
N VAL A 151 9.50 7.19 -16.81
CA VAL A 151 9.96 8.53 -17.20
C VAL A 151 10.99 9.08 -16.21
N VAL A 152 10.78 8.90 -14.89
CA VAL A 152 11.76 9.30 -13.87
C VAL A 152 13.07 8.52 -14.04
N ALA A 153 13.00 7.20 -14.21
CA ALA A 153 14.17 6.37 -14.41
C ALA A 153 14.94 6.74 -15.70
N ASP A 154 14.22 7.06 -16.79
CA ASP A 154 14.83 7.51 -18.04
C ASP A 154 15.57 8.84 -17.86
N TYR A 155 14.92 9.81 -17.22
CA TYR A 155 15.48 11.13 -16.96
C TYR A 155 16.74 11.04 -16.09
N CYS A 156 16.64 10.39 -14.93
CA CYS A 156 17.76 10.23 -14.00
C CYS A 156 18.89 9.37 -14.62
N GLY A 157 18.54 8.34 -15.40
CA GLY A 157 19.52 7.56 -16.15
C GLY A 157 20.31 8.40 -17.16
N GLY A 158 19.66 9.40 -17.78
CA GLY A 158 20.33 10.36 -18.66
C GLY A 158 21.27 11.32 -17.94
N LEU A 159 20.94 11.69 -16.70
CA LEU A 159 21.85 12.47 -15.85
C LEU A 159 23.09 11.65 -15.47
N LEU A 160 22.91 10.37 -15.14
CA LEU A 160 23.99 9.44 -14.79
C LEU A 160 24.87 9.08 -15.99
N SER A 161 24.29 9.00 -17.18
CA SER A 161 25.01 8.69 -18.43
C SER A 161 24.54 9.55 -19.59
N PRO A 162 25.13 10.75 -19.77
CA PRO A 162 24.76 11.65 -20.87
C PRO A 162 25.05 11.11 -22.27
N GLN A 163 25.81 10.02 -22.38
CA GLN A 163 26.14 9.36 -23.64
C GLN A 163 25.14 8.25 -24.02
N ALA A 164 24.22 7.87 -23.13
CA ALA A 164 23.24 6.82 -23.40
C ALA A 164 22.22 7.27 -24.46
N GLU A 165 22.11 6.48 -25.53
CA GLU A 165 21.37 6.90 -26.73
C GLU A 165 19.88 6.52 -26.69
N SER A 166 19.50 5.56 -25.83
CA SER A 166 18.13 5.04 -25.78
C SER A 166 17.52 5.08 -24.39
N CYS A 167 16.19 5.17 -24.32
CA CYS A 167 15.47 5.20 -23.04
C CYS A 167 15.66 3.89 -22.27
N GLN A 168 15.69 2.75 -22.97
CA GLN A 168 15.95 1.44 -22.38
C GLN A 168 17.32 1.40 -21.70
N GLU A 169 18.36 1.98 -22.33
CA GLU A 169 19.69 2.03 -21.77
C GLU A 169 19.76 2.93 -20.52
N ARG A 170 19.14 4.11 -20.57
CA ARG A 170 19.07 5.03 -19.42
C ARG A 170 18.33 4.42 -18.24
N VAL A 171 17.18 3.79 -18.48
CA VAL A 171 16.44 3.06 -17.43
C VAL A 171 17.28 1.94 -16.84
N ARG A 172 17.99 1.15 -17.66
CA ARG A 172 18.91 0.11 -17.16
C ARG A 172 20.00 0.70 -16.26
N ILE A 173 20.66 1.79 -16.71
CA ILE A 173 21.72 2.46 -15.95
C ILE A 173 21.17 2.99 -14.62
N PHE A 174 19.98 3.60 -14.63
CA PHE A 174 19.32 4.04 -13.41
C PHE A 174 19.07 2.87 -12.45
N MET A 175 18.53 1.75 -12.93
CA MET A 175 18.25 0.57 -12.10
C MET A 175 19.52 -0.08 -11.54
N GLU A 176 20.61 -0.12 -12.31
CA GLU A 176 21.91 -0.60 -11.84
C GLU A 176 22.46 0.28 -10.71
N ASN A 177 22.42 1.60 -10.88
CA ASN A 177 22.87 2.54 -9.85
C ASN A 177 21.93 2.57 -8.64
N LEU A 178 20.62 2.40 -8.83
CA LEU A 178 19.66 2.27 -7.75
C LEU A 178 20.00 1.06 -6.87
N ASN A 179 20.23 -0.13 -7.43
CA ASN A 179 20.58 -1.30 -6.62
C ASN A 179 21.93 -1.14 -5.90
N LEU A 180 22.90 -0.43 -6.50
CA LEU A 180 24.14 -0.06 -5.80
C LEU A 180 23.89 0.90 -4.64
N HIS A 181 23.06 1.92 -4.85
CA HIS A 181 22.62 2.83 -3.81
C HIS A 181 21.91 2.08 -2.69
N LEU A 182 21.05 1.10 -3.02
CA LEU A 182 20.33 0.33 -2.02
C LEU A 182 21.27 -0.39 -1.06
N GLN A 183 22.30 -1.05 -1.60
CA GLN A 183 23.34 -1.71 -0.81
C GLN A 183 24.15 -0.71 0.04
N GLN A 184 24.49 0.46 -0.52
CA GLN A 184 25.25 1.49 0.18
C GLN A 184 24.48 2.11 1.35
N GLN A 185 23.15 2.21 1.22
CA GLN A 185 22.28 2.74 2.25
C GLN A 185 21.86 1.70 3.31
N GLY A 186 22.23 0.43 3.11
CA GLY A 186 21.96 -0.64 4.07
C GLY A 186 20.62 -1.36 3.87
N TYR A 187 19.95 -1.19 2.72
CA TYR A 187 18.77 -1.98 2.37
C TYR A 187 19.20 -3.35 1.82
N LEU A 188 19.77 -4.18 2.70
CA LEU A 188 20.50 -5.39 2.33
C LEU A 188 19.61 -6.49 1.74
N ASP A 189 18.30 -6.43 2.02
CA ASP A 189 17.32 -7.43 1.60
C ASP A 189 16.38 -6.90 0.50
N THR A 190 16.73 -5.75 -0.10
CA THR A 190 15.98 -5.13 -1.18
C THR A 190 16.71 -5.24 -2.52
N VAL A 191 16.04 -5.79 -3.52
CA VAL A 191 16.51 -5.85 -4.92
C VAL A 191 15.36 -5.56 -5.87
N LEU A 192 15.60 -4.64 -6.82
CA LEU A 192 14.58 -4.16 -7.76
C LEU A 192 15.02 -4.36 -9.21
N TYR A 193 14.12 -4.85 -10.05
CA TYR A 193 14.40 -5.14 -11.47
C TYR A 193 13.71 -4.18 -12.45
N ASP A 194 12.76 -3.38 -11.98
CA ASP A 194 12.16 -2.29 -12.74
C ASP A 194 11.75 -1.13 -11.82
N PRO A 195 11.59 0.10 -12.33
CA PRO A 195 11.38 1.28 -11.49
C PRO A 195 9.97 1.36 -10.89
N SER A 196 9.06 0.50 -11.33
CA SER A 196 7.66 0.52 -10.93
C SER A 196 7.30 -0.56 -9.91
N GLY A 197 8.12 -1.60 -9.80
CA GLY A 197 7.86 -2.79 -8.99
C GLY A 197 6.87 -3.77 -9.62
N PHE A 198 6.69 -3.73 -10.94
CA PHE A 198 5.90 -4.72 -11.68
C PHE A 198 6.78 -5.91 -12.06
N ASP A 199 7.38 -6.53 -11.04
CA ASP A 199 8.32 -7.64 -11.17
C ASP A 199 8.10 -8.65 -10.06
N MET A 200 7.98 -9.93 -10.41
CA MET A 200 7.70 -11.02 -9.48
C MET A 200 8.96 -11.53 -8.76
N GLU A 201 10.15 -11.14 -9.23
CA GLU A 201 11.43 -11.53 -8.64
C GLU A 201 11.99 -10.43 -7.71
N ALA A 202 11.43 -9.22 -7.75
CA ALA A 202 11.80 -8.15 -6.84
C ALA A 202 11.48 -8.52 -5.39
N LEU A 203 12.36 -8.13 -4.47
CA LEU A 203 12.24 -8.43 -3.04
C LEU A 203 12.52 -7.17 -2.21
N THR A 204 11.91 -7.13 -1.04
CA THR A 204 12.14 -6.15 0.03
C THR A 204 11.73 -6.79 1.37
N THR A 205 12.06 -6.16 2.48
CA THR A 205 11.50 -6.49 3.80
C THR A 205 10.64 -5.34 4.33
N THR A 206 9.89 -5.60 5.41
CA THR A 206 9.18 -4.52 6.10
C THR A 206 10.14 -3.53 6.77
N LEU A 207 11.31 -3.98 7.20
CA LEU A 207 12.34 -3.12 7.80
C LEU A 207 12.95 -2.18 6.76
N ASP A 208 13.34 -2.68 5.59
CA ASP A 208 13.87 -1.82 4.51
C ASP A 208 12.83 -0.78 4.06
N LEU A 209 11.55 -1.17 4.02
CA LEU A 209 10.45 -0.25 3.73
C LEU A 209 10.21 0.79 4.83
N LYS A 210 10.37 0.42 6.12
CA LYS A 210 10.35 1.38 7.24
C LYS A 210 11.42 2.43 7.04
N GLU A 211 12.65 2.00 6.80
CA GLU A 211 13.81 2.89 6.66
C GLU A 211 13.66 3.86 5.48
N VAL A 212 13.26 3.39 4.30
CA VAL A 212 13.06 4.30 3.15
C VAL A 212 11.90 5.28 3.39
N VAL A 213 10.83 4.84 4.05
CA VAL A 213 9.70 5.73 4.39
C VAL A 213 10.12 6.77 5.42
N TYR A 214 10.93 6.41 6.43
CA TYR A 214 11.45 7.36 7.41
C TYR A 214 12.24 8.48 6.73
N ARG A 215 13.14 8.14 5.81
CA ARG A 215 13.87 9.14 5.02
C ARG A 215 12.95 10.02 4.20
N LEU A 216 11.95 9.43 3.55
CA LEU A 216 10.99 10.20 2.75
C LEU A 216 10.12 11.12 3.63
N LEU A 217 9.78 10.70 4.84
CA LEU A 217 9.01 11.48 5.81
C LEU A 217 9.77 12.69 6.36
N GLU A 218 11.09 12.80 6.19
CA GLU A 218 11.83 14.04 6.49
C GLU A 218 11.44 15.17 5.52
N TYR A 219 10.93 14.84 4.35
CA TYR A 219 10.56 15.81 3.33
C TYR A 219 9.11 16.24 3.44
N SER A 220 8.87 17.54 3.60
CA SER A 220 7.53 18.11 3.66
C SER A 220 6.72 17.87 2.38
N TRP A 221 7.38 17.90 1.21
CA TRP A 221 6.73 17.65 -0.08
C TRP A 221 6.18 16.22 -0.18
N PHE A 222 6.88 15.25 0.41
CA PHE A 222 6.45 13.86 0.39
C PHE A 222 5.19 13.69 1.24
N ARG A 223 5.24 14.21 2.48
CA ARG A 223 4.09 14.24 3.40
C ARG A 223 2.86 14.89 2.76
N GLU A 224 3.03 16.02 2.10
CA GLU A 224 1.95 16.74 1.42
C GLU A 224 1.32 15.92 0.28
N ILE A 225 2.12 15.23 -0.53
CA ILE A 225 1.61 14.44 -1.65
C ILE A 225 0.84 13.22 -1.14
N VAL A 226 1.44 12.45 -0.23
CA VAL A 226 0.91 11.13 0.15
C VAL A 226 -0.35 11.22 0.99
N SER A 227 -0.57 12.32 1.72
CA SER A 227 -1.74 12.53 2.57
C SER A 227 -2.99 12.98 1.81
N GLN A 228 -2.90 13.28 0.51
CA GLN A 228 -4.02 13.78 -0.27
C GLN A 228 -4.86 12.66 -0.87
N ASN A 229 -6.18 12.72 -0.68
CA ASN A 229 -7.14 11.86 -1.40
C ASN A 229 -7.08 12.08 -2.92
N THR A 230 -6.90 13.33 -3.33
CA THR A 230 -6.78 13.73 -4.74
C THR A 230 -5.67 14.76 -4.84
N TYR A 231 -4.75 14.59 -5.80
CA TYR A 231 -3.65 15.52 -6.03
C TYR A 231 -3.85 16.26 -7.35
N THR A 232 -3.70 17.59 -7.34
CA THR A 232 -3.75 18.43 -8.54
C THR A 232 -2.36 18.95 -8.87
N ALA A 233 -1.75 18.38 -9.91
CA ALA A 233 -0.47 18.83 -10.44
C ALA A 233 -0.67 20.03 -11.38
N THR A 234 0.13 21.08 -11.18
CA THR A 234 0.29 22.16 -12.16
C THR A 234 1.57 21.91 -12.95
N LEU A 235 1.46 21.91 -14.28
CA LEU A 235 2.55 21.57 -15.18
C LEU A 235 3.30 22.83 -15.67
N PRO A 236 4.50 22.70 -16.26
CA PRO A 236 5.27 23.84 -16.77
C PRO A 236 4.52 24.72 -17.77
N ASP A 237 3.61 24.14 -18.56
CA ASP A 237 2.76 24.85 -19.53
C ASP A 237 1.54 25.56 -18.88
N GLY A 238 1.41 25.49 -17.56
CA GLY A 238 0.29 26.04 -16.80
C GLY A 238 -1.00 25.18 -16.83
N SER A 239 -1.00 24.05 -17.54
CA SER A 239 -2.11 23.10 -17.50
C SER A 239 -2.11 22.30 -16.20
N THR A 240 -3.26 21.73 -15.84
CA THR A 240 -3.42 20.92 -14.63
C THR A 240 -3.73 19.46 -14.96
N GLN A 241 -3.23 18.54 -14.14
CA GLN A 241 -3.58 17.13 -14.18
C GLN A 241 -3.99 16.68 -12.76
N ILE A 242 -5.09 15.93 -12.66
CA ILE A 242 -5.65 15.51 -11.38
C ILE A 242 -5.55 14.00 -11.28
N TRP A 243 -5.07 13.51 -10.13
CA TRP A 243 -4.99 12.08 -9.84
C TRP A 243 -5.69 11.75 -8.53
N GLN A 244 -6.37 10.60 -8.53
CA GLN A 244 -7.00 10.03 -7.35
C GLN A 244 -6.02 9.09 -6.66
N ASN A 245 -5.93 9.18 -5.33
CA ASN A 245 -5.07 8.32 -4.54
C ASN A 245 -5.62 6.90 -4.48
N THR A 246 -4.75 5.91 -4.56
CA THR A 246 -5.11 4.49 -4.47
C THR A 246 -5.34 4.01 -3.03
N ASN A 247 -4.96 4.79 -2.01
CA ASN A 247 -5.14 4.42 -0.61
C ASN A 247 -6.58 4.72 -0.13
N ALA A 248 -7.35 3.66 0.10
CA ALA A 248 -8.75 3.75 0.49
C ALA A 248 -8.98 4.38 1.89
N PHE A 249 -7.94 4.48 2.74
CA PHE A 249 -8.05 5.21 4.01
C PHE A 249 -8.25 6.72 3.82
N LEU A 250 -7.84 7.27 2.67
CA LEU A 250 -7.92 8.71 2.38
C LEU A 250 -9.23 9.13 1.70
N ASP A 251 -10.01 8.18 1.17
CA ASP A 251 -11.24 8.45 0.44
C ASP A 251 -12.43 8.55 1.41
N PRO A 252 -13.07 9.72 1.61
CA PRO A 252 -14.22 9.87 2.52
C PRO A 252 -15.44 9.05 2.15
N THR A 253 -15.47 8.44 0.96
CA THR A 253 -16.56 7.56 0.51
C THR A 253 -16.26 6.07 0.74
N SER A 254 -15.02 5.74 1.11
CA SER A 254 -14.59 4.39 1.43
C SER A 254 -15.09 3.94 2.81
N GLU A 255 -15.39 2.65 2.97
CA GLU A 255 -15.69 2.07 4.28
C GLU A 255 -14.47 2.03 5.21
N TYR A 256 -13.26 2.11 4.63
CA TYR A 256 -12.00 2.17 5.36
C TYR A 256 -11.56 3.59 5.68
N TYR A 257 -12.34 4.63 5.33
CA TYR A 257 -11.93 6.01 5.57
C TYR A 257 -11.53 6.24 7.03
N ASN A 258 -10.37 6.87 7.23
CA ASN A 258 -9.91 7.27 8.55
C ASN A 258 -9.18 8.62 8.47
N GLU A 259 -9.73 9.64 9.13
CA GLU A 259 -9.21 11.02 9.08
C GLU A 259 -7.81 11.20 9.69
N ASN A 260 -7.41 10.27 10.56
CA ASN A 260 -6.10 10.26 11.22
C ASN A 260 -5.02 9.53 10.39
N VAL A 261 -5.39 8.91 9.26
CA VAL A 261 -4.42 8.31 8.34
C VAL A 261 -3.83 9.38 7.43
N CYS A 262 -2.50 9.49 7.43
CA CYS A 262 -1.72 10.44 6.66
C CYS A 262 -1.15 9.85 5.34
N GLY A 263 -1.67 8.72 4.89
CA GLY A 263 -1.37 8.16 3.56
C GLY A 263 -0.19 7.19 3.52
N ILE A 264 0.84 7.51 2.74
CA ILE A 264 1.97 6.67 2.25
C ILE A 264 1.69 5.96 0.93
N LYS A 265 1.41 4.64 0.89
CA LYS A 265 1.40 3.93 -0.39
C LYS A 265 0.77 2.54 -0.34
N THR A 266 0.01 2.21 -1.40
CA THR A 266 -0.43 0.84 -1.71
C THR A 266 0.49 0.17 -2.74
N GLY A 267 0.57 -1.16 -2.72
CA GLY A 267 1.14 -1.97 -3.80
C GLY A 267 0.32 -3.22 -4.07
N SER A 268 0.19 -3.61 -5.34
CA SER A 268 -0.49 -4.86 -5.71
C SER A 268 0.24 -5.50 -6.87
N LEU A 269 0.50 -6.79 -6.80
CA LEU A 269 1.00 -7.58 -7.92
C LEU A 269 0.56 -9.03 -7.76
N SER A 270 -0.07 -9.61 -8.79
CA SER A 270 -0.67 -10.94 -8.71
C SER A 270 -1.63 -11.06 -7.52
N ASP A 271 -1.37 -11.99 -6.59
CA ASP A 271 -2.17 -12.22 -5.40
C ASP A 271 -1.58 -11.56 -4.14
N ASP A 272 -0.55 -10.71 -4.29
CA ASP A 272 0.07 -9.98 -3.18
C ASP A 272 -0.46 -8.55 -3.09
N TYR A 273 -1.02 -8.23 -1.92
CA TYR A 273 -1.65 -6.95 -1.60
C TYR A 273 -0.88 -6.29 -0.43
N ASN A 274 -0.23 -5.16 -0.71
CA ASN A 274 0.66 -4.46 0.22
C ASN A 274 0.15 -3.07 0.60
N LEU A 275 0.36 -2.65 1.84
CA LEU A 275 -0.02 -1.34 2.33
C LEU A 275 1.02 -0.81 3.33
N ILE A 276 1.45 0.42 3.13
CA ILE A 276 2.10 1.19 4.18
C ILE A 276 1.20 2.37 4.53
N VAL A 277 1.01 2.60 5.83
CA VAL A 277 0.22 3.70 6.38
C VAL A 277 1.00 4.43 7.47
N LEU A 278 0.98 5.75 7.41
CA LEU A 278 1.31 6.61 8.55
C LEU A 278 0.00 7.00 9.24
N TYR A 279 -0.10 6.72 10.53
CA TYR A 279 -1.27 7.04 11.35
C TYR A 279 -0.88 8.03 12.44
N GLN A 280 -1.65 9.11 12.60
CA GLN A 280 -1.38 10.13 13.61
C GLN A 280 -2.51 10.17 14.63
N GLN A 281 -2.17 9.95 15.91
CA GLN A 281 -3.15 10.00 16.98
C GLN A 281 -2.51 10.54 18.26
N HIS A 282 -3.21 11.45 18.94
CA HIS A 282 -2.75 12.08 20.20
C HIS A 282 -1.33 12.69 20.14
N GLY A 283 -0.92 13.22 18.98
CA GLY A 283 0.39 13.83 18.80
C GLY A 283 1.55 12.86 18.59
N LYS A 284 1.27 11.54 18.51
CA LYS A 284 2.21 10.50 18.10
C LYS A 284 1.95 10.07 16.66
N GLU A 285 3.00 9.61 15.98
CA GLU A 285 2.94 9.05 14.64
C GLU A 285 3.30 7.56 14.68
N PHE A 286 2.52 6.73 14.02
CA PHE A 286 2.71 5.28 13.93
C PHE A 286 2.88 4.88 12.48
N LEU A 287 3.95 4.16 12.16
CA LEU A 287 4.15 3.58 10.84
C LEU A 287 3.75 2.11 10.84
N ILE A 288 2.88 1.74 9.91
CA ILE A 288 2.40 0.36 9.75
C ILE A 288 2.78 -0.10 8.35
N CYS A 289 3.58 -1.17 8.25
CA CYS A 289 3.90 -1.82 6.99
C CYS A 289 3.26 -3.20 6.98
N SER A 290 2.43 -3.49 5.98
CA SER A 290 1.71 -4.74 5.80
C SER A 290 1.95 -5.28 4.39
N LEU A 291 2.57 -6.45 4.27
CA LEU A 291 3.01 -7.03 2.99
C LEU A 291 2.40 -8.40 2.76
N GLY A 292 1.97 -8.66 1.53
CA GLY A 292 1.50 -9.96 1.07
C GLY A 292 0.16 -10.38 1.67
N SER A 293 -0.75 -9.44 1.92
CA SER A 293 -2.13 -9.76 2.29
C SER A 293 -2.82 -10.53 1.15
N GLN A 294 -3.78 -11.39 1.49
CA GLN A 294 -4.39 -12.35 0.56
C GLN A 294 -5.43 -11.74 -0.41
N SER A 295 -5.85 -10.50 -0.15
CA SER A 295 -6.85 -9.78 -0.93
C SER A 295 -6.70 -8.28 -0.75
N ASP A 296 -7.37 -7.50 -1.60
CA ASP A 296 -7.37 -6.05 -1.45
C ASP A 296 -8.03 -5.58 -0.16
N SER A 297 -9.14 -6.18 0.27
CA SER A 297 -9.78 -5.84 1.54
C SER A 297 -8.91 -6.20 2.75
N SER A 298 -8.27 -7.38 2.72
CA SER A 298 -7.54 -7.90 3.88
C SER A 298 -6.31 -7.06 4.26
N ARG A 299 -5.70 -6.34 3.30
CA ARG A 299 -4.63 -5.37 3.62
C ARG A 299 -5.13 -4.25 4.52
N TYR A 300 -6.38 -3.81 4.32
CA TYR A 300 -7.02 -2.76 5.10
C TYR A 300 -7.59 -3.31 6.41
N ASP A 301 -8.13 -4.52 6.41
CA ASP A 301 -8.70 -5.16 7.61
C ASP A 301 -7.64 -5.42 8.71
N ASP A 302 -6.41 -5.76 8.32
CA ASP A 302 -5.27 -5.88 9.23
C ASP A 302 -4.88 -4.51 9.80
N VAL A 303 -4.70 -3.50 8.95
CA VAL A 303 -4.30 -2.15 9.39
C VAL A 303 -5.38 -1.52 10.26
N ASN A 304 -6.66 -1.58 9.88
CA ASN A 304 -7.76 -0.99 10.63
C ASN A 304 -7.88 -1.56 12.06
N PHE A 305 -7.54 -2.84 12.24
CA PHE A 305 -7.49 -3.43 13.58
C PHE A 305 -6.32 -2.96 14.40
N ILE A 306 -5.17 -2.74 13.77
CA ILE A 306 -4.03 -2.10 14.43
C ILE A 306 -4.42 -0.69 14.86
N LEU A 307 -5.05 0.11 13.99
CA LEU A 307 -5.53 1.46 14.33
C LEU A 307 -6.47 1.45 15.53
N LYS A 308 -7.47 0.56 15.52
CA LYS A 308 -8.40 0.39 16.65
C LYS A 308 -7.66 -0.01 17.94
N THR A 309 -6.67 -0.90 17.84
CA THR A 309 -5.87 -1.34 18.99
C THR A 309 -5.06 -0.19 19.57
N ILE A 310 -4.49 0.67 18.71
CA ILE A 310 -3.78 1.89 19.12
C ILE A 310 -4.76 2.81 19.87
N ASP A 311 -5.92 3.10 19.29
CA ASP A 311 -6.94 4.00 19.87
C ASP A 311 -7.48 3.50 21.22
N GLU A 312 -7.61 2.20 21.40
CA GLU A 312 -8.08 1.58 22.66
C GLU A 312 -6.95 1.40 23.70
N SER A 313 -5.69 1.62 23.31
CA SER A 313 -4.54 1.43 24.18
C SER A 313 -4.35 2.58 25.18
N TYR A 314 -3.95 2.23 26.40
CA TYR A 314 -3.51 3.23 27.39
C TYR A 314 -2.17 3.89 27.04
N TYR A 315 -1.45 3.37 26.04
CA TYR A 315 -0.15 3.89 25.58
C TYR A 315 -0.24 5.33 25.07
N LEU A 316 -1.40 5.73 24.55
CA LEU A 316 -1.65 7.09 24.08
C LEU A 316 -1.98 8.09 25.20
N THR A 317 -2.19 7.62 26.43
CA THR A 317 -2.54 8.49 27.58
C THR A 317 -1.32 8.90 28.43
N GLN A 318 -0.12 8.50 28.01
CA GLN A 318 1.17 8.88 28.61
C GLN A 318 1.97 9.78 27.67
#